data_AF-A0A955IBC2-F1
#
_entry.id   AF-A0A955IBC2-F1
#
_cell.length_a   1.000
_cell.length_b   1.000
_cell.length_c   1.000
_cell.angle_alpha   90.00
_cell.angle_beta   90.00
_cell.angle_gamma   90.00
#
_symmetry.space_group_name_H-M   'P 1'
#
loop_
_entity.id
_entity.type
_entity.pdbx_description
1 polymer ?
#
loop_
_entity_poly.entity_id
_entity_poly.type
_entity_poly.pdbx_seq_one_letter_code
_entity_poly.pdbx_strand_id
1 'polypeptide(L)'
;MVHSRIENGLVNPTKETIIAIAKALNLKTEEIASLFGIELDKESLEEVLSNLKNIESLEDLIFAVTNKLIFKIGYLASMMWLIRDKKIFAAGITNSNISKAVHDIIDKDFSEVALDFDNNDNLTVQAILEKTTKVTNLTSDYTVPSVTQEQADLVQEETGDKSNCIVPMISNGKVMGAMVYVKKIEDDFSSDKEMLQGITNYVSNCLYKLL
;
A
#
# COMPACT_ATOMS: atom_id res chain seq x y z
N MET A 1 11.35 8.16 -40.33
CA MET A 1 10.73 8.71 -39.10
C MET A 1 11.79 9.53 -38.39
N VAL A 2 11.50 10.78 -38.05
CA VAL A 2 12.42 11.63 -37.28
C VAL A 2 12.07 11.42 -35.82
N HIS A 3 12.92 10.72 -35.08
CA HIS A 3 12.75 10.56 -33.63
C HIS A 3 13.08 11.86 -32.90
N SER A 4 12.31 12.18 -31.87
CA SER A 4 12.52 13.37 -31.07
C SER A 4 13.88 13.33 -30.38
N ARG A 5 14.50 14.50 -30.17
CA ARG A 5 15.73 14.60 -29.36
C ARG A 5 15.50 14.18 -27.90
N ILE A 6 14.25 14.24 -27.44
CA ILE A 6 13.82 13.75 -26.13
C ILE A 6 13.76 12.22 -26.13
N GLU A 7 13.15 11.60 -27.15
CA GLU A 7 13.07 10.14 -27.32
C GLU A 7 14.45 9.47 -27.36
N ASN A 8 15.46 10.16 -27.92
CA ASN A 8 16.83 9.65 -27.99
C ASN A 8 17.70 9.98 -26.75
N GLY A 9 17.10 10.53 -25.68
CA GLY A 9 17.82 10.88 -24.45
C GLY A 9 18.83 12.03 -24.59
N LEU A 10 18.83 12.75 -25.72
CA LEU A 10 19.74 13.88 -25.98
C LEU A 10 19.31 15.17 -25.27
N VAL A 11 18.06 15.21 -24.78
CA VAL A 11 17.50 16.29 -23.98
C VAL A 11 16.77 15.66 -22.81
N ASN A 12 17.12 16.08 -21.59
CA ASN A 12 16.52 15.58 -20.35
C ASN A 12 15.68 16.72 -19.72
N PRO A 13 14.41 16.90 -20.13
CA PRO A 13 13.59 18.01 -19.65
C PRO A 13 13.26 17.86 -18.16
N THR A 14 13.12 19.00 -17.46
CA THR A 14 12.67 18.98 -16.06
C THR A 14 11.20 18.55 -15.97
N LYS A 15 10.73 18.12 -14.79
CA LYS A 15 9.31 17.76 -14.57
C LYS A 15 8.36 18.89 -14.95
N GLU A 16 8.72 20.13 -14.63
CA GLU A 16 7.95 21.33 -14.96
C GLU A 16 7.88 21.53 -16.48
N THR A 17 8.99 21.28 -17.18
CA THR A 17 9.06 21.34 -18.64
C THR A 17 8.18 20.27 -19.28
N ILE A 18 8.21 19.04 -18.75
CA ILE A 18 7.35 17.94 -19.22
C ILE A 18 5.88 18.28 -19.06
N ILE A 19 5.48 18.79 -17.88
CA ILE A 19 4.10 19.19 -17.59
C ILE A 19 3.66 20.36 -18.49
N ALA A 20 4.55 21.32 -18.76
CA ALA A 20 4.25 22.45 -19.64
C ALA A 20 4.02 21.99 -21.09
N ILE A 21 4.87 21.09 -21.61
CA ILE A 21 4.71 20.50 -22.95
C ILE A 21 3.39 19.72 -23.03
N ALA A 22 3.10 18.87 -22.03
CA ALA A 22 1.88 18.09 -21.97
C ALA A 22 0.61 18.96 -22.01
N LYS A 23 0.59 20.05 -21.22
CA LYS A 23 -0.52 21.02 -21.21
C LYS A 23 -0.66 21.74 -22.55
N ALA A 24 0.44 22.21 -23.14
CA ALA A 24 0.43 22.94 -24.41
C ALA A 24 -0.08 22.07 -25.57
N LEU A 25 0.20 20.77 -25.52
CA LEU A 25 -0.21 19.79 -26.53
C LEU A 25 -1.53 19.09 -26.18
N ASN A 26 -2.16 19.43 -25.05
CA ASN A 26 -3.37 18.79 -24.54
C ASN A 26 -3.29 17.25 -24.50
N LEU A 27 -2.13 16.73 -24.09
CA LEU A 27 -1.86 15.30 -24.08
C LEU A 27 -2.50 14.62 -22.86
N LYS A 28 -3.02 13.42 -23.09
CA LYS A 28 -3.42 12.48 -22.03
C LYS A 28 -2.19 11.86 -21.38
N THR A 29 -2.34 11.35 -20.16
CA THR A 29 -1.26 10.69 -19.39
C THR A 29 -0.57 9.56 -20.18
N GLU A 30 -1.34 8.80 -20.96
CA GLU A 30 -0.85 7.74 -21.85
C GLU A 30 0.06 8.26 -22.96
N GLU A 31 -0.28 9.40 -23.54
CA GLU A 31 0.47 10.04 -24.61
C GLU A 31 1.75 10.69 -24.06
N ILE A 32 1.67 11.27 -22.86
CA ILE A 32 2.84 11.77 -22.13
C ILE A 32 3.80 10.62 -21.86
N ALA A 33 3.33 9.53 -21.25
CA ALA A 33 4.16 8.39 -20.92
C ALA A 33 4.82 7.77 -22.16
N SER A 34 4.06 7.61 -23.25
CA SER A 34 4.57 7.15 -24.56
C SER A 34 5.69 8.03 -25.10
N LEU A 35 5.56 9.36 -25.04
CA LEU A 35 6.61 10.31 -25.47
C LEU A 35 7.94 10.16 -24.74
N PHE A 36 7.92 9.61 -23.53
CA PHE A 36 9.11 9.37 -22.71
C PHE A 36 9.50 7.90 -22.65
N GLY A 37 8.89 7.03 -23.48
CA GLY A 37 9.14 5.59 -23.45
C GLY A 37 8.77 4.93 -22.12
N ILE A 38 7.88 5.56 -21.35
CA ILE A 38 7.36 5.03 -20.09
C ILE A 38 6.19 4.11 -20.47
N GLU A 39 6.37 2.80 -20.28
CA GLU A 39 5.25 1.87 -20.34
C GLU A 39 4.34 2.14 -19.15
N LEU A 40 3.12 2.62 -19.43
CA LEU A 40 2.07 2.63 -18.43
C LEU A 40 1.60 1.20 -18.18
N ASP A 41 1.38 0.89 -16.91
CA ASP A 41 0.74 -0.36 -16.51
C ASP A 41 -0.69 -0.41 -17.08
N LYS A 42 -0.87 -1.25 -18.10
CA LYS A 42 -2.15 -1.44 -18.81
C LYS A 42 -3.07 -2.42 -18.08
N GLU A 43 -2.57 -3.14 -17.08
CA GLU A 43 -3.33 -4.18 -16.38
C GLU A 43 -4.55 -3.55 -15.70
N SER A 44 -5.77 -4.00 -15.98
CA SER A 44 -6.97 -3.45 -15.30
C SER A 44 -7.03 -3.87 -13.83
N LEU A 45 -7.87 -3.22 -13.02
CA LEU A 45 -8.06 -3.66 -11.63
C LEU A 45 -8.63 -5.09 -11.58
N GLU A 46 -9.53 -5.41 -12.51
CA GLU A 46 -10.13 -6.74 -12.65
C GLU A 46 -9.07 -7.79 -13.01
N GLU A 47 -8.12 -7.45 -13.89
CA GLU A 47 -7.00 -8.32 -14.24
C GLU A 47 -6.07 -8.57 -13.04
N VAL A 48 -5.67 -7.50 -12.32
CA VAL A 48 -4.85 -7.62 -11.11
C VAL A 48 -5.54 -8.54 -10.11
N LEU A 49 -6.82 -8.30 -9.80
CA LEU A 49 -7.58 -9.13 -8.86
C LEU A 49 -7.69 -10.58 -9.36
N SER A 50 -7.97 -10.80 -10.65
CA SER A 50 -8.04 -12.14 -11.23
C SER A 50 -6.72 -12.90 -11.04
N ASN A 51 -5.59 -12.23 -11.25
CA ASN A 51 -4.26 -12.81 -11.13
C ASN A 51 -3.94 -13.22 -9.68
N LEU A 52 -4.42 -12.50 -8.67
CA LEU A 52 -4.20 -12.89 -7.26
C LEU A 52 -4.74 -14.28 -6.92
N LYS A 53 -5.80 -14.75 -7.59
CA LYS A 53 -6.39 -16.09 -7.33
C LYS A 53 -5.48 -17.24 -7.74
N ASN A 54 -4.59 -16.99 -8.70
CA ASN A 54 -3.71 -18.00 -9.29
C ASN A 54 -2.34 -18.01 -8.61
N ILE A 55 -2.12 -17.16 -7.61
CA ILE A 55 -0.88 -17.14 -6.85
C ILE A 55 -0.86 -18.30 -5.87
N GLU A 56 0.20 -19.10 -5.91
CA GLU A 56 0.37 -20.30 -5.08
C GLU A 56 1.37 -20.09 -3.92
N SER A 57 2.05 -18.93 -3.87
CA SER A 57 3.00 -18.56 -2.83
C SER A 57 2.48 -17.39 -1.98
N LEU A 58 2.65 -17.50 -0.66
CA LEU A 58 2.30 -16.42 0.25
C LEU A 58 3.10 -15.14 -0.04
N GLU A 59 4.39 -15.28 -0.35
CA GLU A 59 5.29 -14.16 -0.63
C GLU A 59 4.87 -13.42 -1.90
N ASP A 60 4.56 -14.16 -2.96
CA ASP A 60 4.07 -13.57 -4.22
C ASP A 60 2.72 -12.88 -4.04
N LEU A 61 1.84 -13.43 -3.18
CA LEU A 61 0.54 -12.83 -2.90
C LEU A 61 0.71 -11.50 -2.16
N ILE A 62 1.51 -11.51 -1.09
CA ILE A 62 1.83 -10.30 -0.33
C ILE A 62 2.43 -9.25 -1.28
N PHE A 63 3.42 -9.63 -2.10
CA PHE A 63 4.05 -8.73 -3.04
C PHE A 63 3.04 -8.15 -4.05
N ALA A 64 2.21 -8.99 -4.67
CA ALA A 64 1.23 -8.56 -5.67
C ALA A 64 0.18 -7.63 -5.04
N VAL A 65 -0.27 -7.92 -3.83
CA VAL A 65 -1.21 -7.05 -3.11
C VAL A 65 -0.53 -5.72 -2.80
N THR A 66 0.60 -5.72 -2.09
CA THR A 66 1.20 -4.45 -1.65
C THR A 66 1.72 -3.62 -2.81
N ASN A 67 2.17 -4.21 -3.92
CA ASN A 67 2.80 -3.45 -5.01
C ASN A 67 1.95 -3.23 -6.25
N LYS A 68 1.07 -4.17 -6.62
CA LYS A 68 0.24 -3.99 -7.82
C LYS A 68 -1.11 -3.41 -7.45
N LEU A 69 -1.81 -4.10 -6.56
CA LEU A 69 -3.20 -3.76 -6.23
C LEU A 69 -3.32 -2.37 -5.61
N ILE A 70 -2.47 -2.03 -4.64
CA ILE A 70 -2.56 -0.77 -3.88
C ILE A 70 -2.34 0.46 -4.77
N PHE A 71 -1.33 0.42 -5.63
CA PHE A 71 -1.13 1.50 -6.59
C PHE A 71 -2.23 1.55 -7.65
N LYS A 72 -2.77 0.39 -8.05
CA LYS A 72 -3.90 0.34 -9.01
C LYS A 72 -5.15 1.02 -8.48
N ILE A 73 -5.41 0.95 -7.18
CA ILE A 73 -6.55 1.63 -6.54
C ILE A 73 -6.25 3.08 -6.11
N GLY A 74 -5.04 3.59 -6.41
CA GLY A 74 -4.67 4.99 -6.20
C GLY A 74 -4.23 5.36 -4.78
N TYR A 75 -3.84 4.37 -3.97
CA TYR A 75 -3.41 4.60 -2.60
C TYR A 75 -1.90 4.81 -2.52
N LEU A 76 -1.45 5.59 -1.52
CA LEU A 76 -0.05 5.97 -1.37
C LEU A 76 0.81 4.75 -1.03
N ALA A 77 0.35 4.00 -0.04
CA ALA A 77 1.08 2.91 0.57
C ALA A 77 0.08 1.93 1.19
N SER A 78 0.57 0.73 1.47
CA SER A 78 -0.14 -0.23 2.30
C SER A 78 0.83 -1.06 3.09
N MET A 79 0.41 -1.44 4.29
CA MET A 79 1.06 -2.43 5.12
C MET A 79 0.07 -3.58 5.36
N MET A 80 0.54 -4.81 5.19
CA MET A 80 -0.21 -6.02 5.49
C MET A 80 0.31 -6.62 6.80
N TRP A 81 -0.57 -6.78 7.76
CA TRP A 81 -0.31 -7.47 9.01
C TRP A 81 -0.90 -8.87 8.95
N LEU A 82 -0.14 -9.90 9.34
CA LEU A 82 -0.58 -11.30 9.38
C LEU A 82 -0.46 -11.88 10.78
N ILE A 83 -1.43 -12.72 11.14
CA ILE A 83 -1.43 -13.46 12.39
C ILE A 83 -0.65 -14.76 12.20
N ARG A 84 0.42 -14.93 12.98
CA ARG A 84 1.24 -16.15 13.04
C ARG A 84 1.65 -16.40 14.48
N ASP A 85 1.63 -17.66 14.93
CA ASP A 85 2.14 -18.05 16.25
C ASP A 85 1.62 -17.19 17.43
N LYS A 86 0.33 -16.79 17.38
CA LYS A 86 -0.36 -15.91 18.35
C LYS A 86 0.23 -14.49 18.46
N LYS A 87 0.93 -14.02 17.43
CA LYS A 87 1.38 -12.63 17.27
C LYS A 87 0.89 -12.09 15.92
N ILE A 88 0.93 -10.77 15.78
CA ILE A 88 0.57 -10.06 14.54
C ILE A 88 1.87 -9.47 13.97
N PHE A 89 2.29 -9.89 12.78
CA PHE A 89 3.56 -9.47 12.17
C PHE A 89 3.30 -8.63 10.92
N ALA A 90 4.15 -7.62 10.67
CA ALA A 90 4.15 -6.93 9.40
C ALA A 90 4.70 -7.89 8.32
N ALA A 91 3.80 -8.38 7.46
CA ALA A 91 4.10 -9.37 6.44
C ALA A 91 4.59 -8.74 5.13
N GLY A 92 4.19 -7.50 4.86
CA GLY A 92 4.67 -6.76 3.71
C GLY A 92 4.23 -5.32 3.72
N ILE A 93 5.02 -4.50 3.03
CA ILE A 93 4.73 -3.09 2.74
C ILE A 93 4.86 -2.87 1.23
N THR A 94 4.25 -1.81 0.70
CA THR A 94 4.56 -1.32 -0.66
C THR A 94 6.08 -1.20 -0.83
N ASN A 95 6.62 -1.60 -1.98
CA ASN A 95 8.02 -1.37 -2.36
C ASN A 95 8.10 -0.06 -3.14
N SER A 96 8.28 1.03 -2.41
CA SER A 96 8.45 2.38 -2.96
C SER A 96 9.75 2.99 -2.45
N ASN A 97 10.21 4.09 -3.07
CA ASN A 97 11.34 4.85 -2.53
C ASN A 97 11.07 5.34 -1.10
N ILE A 98 9.81 5.65 -0.78
CA ILE A 98 9.39 6.04 0.57
C ILE A 98 9.57 4.86 1.53
N SER A 99 9.18 3.65 1.13
CA SER A 99 9.28 2.46 1.98
C SER A 99 10.73 2.06 2.28
N LYS A 100 11.68 2.41 1.39
CA LYS A 100 13.12 2.26 1.66
C LYS A 100 13.58 3.22 2.76
N ALA A 101 13.17 4.49 2.70
CA ALA A 101 13.47 5.45 3.77
C ALA A 101 12.83 5.03 5.10
N VAL A 102 11.61 4.49 5.08
CA VAL A 102 10.94 3.93 6.26
C VAL A 102 11.73 2.76 6.87
N HIS A 103 12.31 1.90 6.03
CA HIS A 103 13.17 0.82 6.50
C HIS A 103 14.39 1.36 7.28
N ASP A 104 15.03 2.42 6.78
CA ASP A 104 16.19 3.03 7.43
C ASP A 104 15.83 3.66 8.80
N ILE A 105 14.58 4.14 8.98
CA ILE A 105 14.08 4.71 10.24
C ILE A 105 13.81 3.63 11.29
N ILE A 106 13.22 2.50 10.88
CA ILE A 106 12.74 1.45 11.78
C ILE A 106 13.87 0.61 12.37
N ASP A 107 15.04 0.58 11.73
CA ASP A 107 16.28 -0.10 12.18
C ASP A 107 16.07 -1.58 12.56
N LYS A 108 15.16 -2.25 11.83
CA LYS A 108 14.92 -3.70 11.88
C LYS A 108 14.23 -4.14 10.59
N ASP A 109 14.33 -5.44 10.32
CA ASP A 109 13.56 -6.05 9.23
C ASP A 109 12.06 -5.96 9.52
N PHE A 110 11.26 -5.68 8.50
CA PHE A 110 9.79 -5.62 8.67
C PHE A 110 9.21 -6.92 9.23
N SER A 111 9.82 -8.07 8.92
CA SER A 111 9.41 -9.38 9.46
C SER A 111 9.56 -9.49 10.98
N GLU A 112 10.38 -8.64 11.61
CA GLU A 112 10.57 -8.58 13.06
C GLU A 112 9.60 -7.59 13.73
N VAL A 113 8.91 -6.76 12.96
CA VAL A 113 7.89 -5.84 13.46
C VAL A 113 6.65 -6.64 13.83
N ALA A 114 6.41 -6.77 15.13
CA ALA A 114 5.33 -7.58 15.69
C ALA A 114 4.55 -6.87 16.78
N LEU A 115 3.25 -7.18 16.88
CA LEU A 115 2.35 -6.75 17.92
C LEU A 115 1.82 -7.97 18.70
N ASP A 116 1.72 -7.80 20.01
CA ASP A 116 1.01 -8.74 20.88
C ASP A 116 -0.48 -8.36 20.96
N PHE A 117 -1.35 -9.37 21.07
CA PHE A 117 -2.81 -9.18 21.10
C PHE A 117 -3.34 -8.48 22.36
N ASP A 118 -2.52 -8.32 23.40
CA ASP A 118 -2.88 -7.61 24.63
C ASP A 118 -2.69 -6.09 24.54
N ASN A 119 -2.09 -5.59 23.45
CA ASN A 119 -1.92 -4.16 23.19
C ASN A 119 -3.23 -3.53 22.70
N ASN A 120 -4.21 -3.40 23.58
CA ASN A 120 -5.55 -2.90 23.24
C ASN A 120 -5.58 -1.44 22.78
N ASP A 121 -4.52 -0.66 23.01
CA ASP A 121 -4.42 0.72 22.53
C ASP A 121 -4.06 0.80 21.04
N ASN A 122 -3.50 -0.28 20.47
CA ASN A 122 -3.11 -0.32 19.07
C ASN A 122 -4.30 -0.60 18.15
N LEU A 123 -4.53 0.25 17.15
CA LEU A 123 -5.68 0.16 16.24
C LEU A 123 -5.65 -1.06 15.32
N THR A 124 -4.47 -1.61 14.97
CA THR A 124 -4.38 -2.89 14.25
C THR A 124 -4.88 -4.03 15.12
N VAL A 125 -4.49 -4.06 16.40
CA VAL A 125 -4.97 -5.06 17.37
C VAL A 125 -6.49 -4.92 17.55
N GLN A 126 -7.00 -3.71 17.75
CA GLN A 126 -8.44 -3.47 17.88
C GLN A 126 -9.21 -3.89 16.63
N ALA A 127 -8.75 -3.52 15.43
CA ALA A 127 -9.40 -3.88 14.18
C ALA A 127 -9.54 -5.41 14.03
N ILE A 128 -8.48 -6.15 14.39
CA ILE A 128 -8.44 -7.61 14.36
C ILE A 128 -9.39 -8.22 15.40
N LEU A 129 -9.33 -7.77 16.65
CA LEU A 129 -10.12 -8.33 17.76
C LEU A 129 -11.61 -8.04 17.61
N GLU A 130 -11.95 -6.80 17.26
CA GLU A 130 -13.34 -6.35 17.10
C GLU A 130 -13.94 -6.73 15.75
N LYS A 131 -13.10 -7.09 14.77
CA LYS A 131 -13.51 -7.37 13.38
C LYS A 131 -14.17 -6.16 12.72
N THR A 132 -13.67 -4.96 13.04
CA THR A 132 -14.17 -3.68 12.54
C THR A 132 -13.05 -2.87 11.90
N THR A 133 -13.40 -2.05 10.91
CA THR A 133 -12.48 -1.08 10.31
C THR A 133 -12.17 0.03 11.31
N LYS A 134 -10.90 0.41 11.40
CA LYS A 134 -10.43 1.56 12.19
C LYS A 134 -9.82 2.61 11.26
N VAL A 135 -9.96 3.89 11.61
CA VAL A 135 -9.40 5.02 10.86
C VAL A 135 -8.65 5.92 11.82
N THR A 136 -7.50 6.44 11.39
CA THR A 136 -6.67 7.37 12.16
C THR A 136 -5.88 8.29 11.24
N ASN A 137 -5.42 9.42 11.78
CA ASN A 137 -4.49 10.34 11.12
C ASN A 137 -3.05 10.18 11.62
N LEU A 138 -2.78 9.18 12.47
CA LEU A 138 -1.48 8.97 13.11
C LEU A 138 -0.94 7.58 12.79
N THR A 139 0.30 7.52 12.28
CA THR A 139 1.00 6.25 12.06
C THR A 139 1.24 5.50 13.37
N SER A 140 1.46 6.23 14.47
CA SER A 140 1.73 5.65 15.79
C SER A 140 0.57 4.84 16.35
N ASP A 141 -0.68 5.23 16.08
CA ASP A 141 -1.88 4.57 16.57
C ASP A 141 -1.99 3.09 16.17
N TYR A 142 -1.38 2.68 15.06
CA TYR A 142 -1.44 1.30 14.57
C TYR A 142 -0.08 0.60 14.49
N THR A 143 1.02 1.29 14.78
CA THR A 143 2.38 0.71 14.75
C THR A 143 3.03 0.61 16.13
N VAL A 144 2.68 1.45 17.11
CA VAL A 144 3.22 1.36 18.48
C VAL A 144 2.49 0.23 19.24
N PRO A 145 3.16 -0.64 20.02
CA PRO A 145 4.57 -0.59 20.41
C PRO A 145 5.53 -1.41 19.52
N SER A 146 5.08 -1.90 18.36
CA SER A 146 5.97 -2.68 17.47
C SER A 146 7.15 -1.85 16.95
N VAL A 147 7.00 -0.53 16.89
CA VAL A 147 8.05 0.48 16.73
C VAL A 147 7.93 1.50 17.87
N THR A 148 8.95 2.35 18.06
CA THR A 148 8.86 3.44 19.04
C THR A 148 7.97 4.57 18.52
N GLN A 149 7.46 5.41 19.42
CA GLN A 149 6.71 6.61 19.06
C GLN A 149 7.53 7.51 18.11
N GLU A 150 8.80 7.75 18.43
CA GLU A 150 9.71 8.56 17.61
C GLU A 150 9.87 7.99 16.19
N GLN A 151 10.02 6.66 16.06
CA GLN A 151 10.09 6.01 14.76
C GLN A 151 8.78 6.19 13.98
N ALA A 152 7.63 6.01 14.61
CA ALA A 152 6.34 6.19 13.96
C ALA A 152 6.14 7.64 13.49
N ASP A 153 6.53 8.62 14.30
CA ASP A 153 6.42 10.05 13.97
C ASP A 153 7.34 10.41 12.78
N LEU A 154 8.58 9.92 12.77
CA LEU A 154 9.52 10.10 11.66
C LEU A 154 9.03 9.42 10.37
N VAL A 155 8.45 8.22 10.46
CA VAL A 155 7.84 7.53 9.33
C VAL A 155 6.68 8.36 8.76
N GLN A 156 5.83 8.93 9.62
CA GLN A 156 4.73 9.78 9.17
C GLN A 156 5.23 11.03 8.45
N GLU A 157 6.26 11.69 9.01
CA GLU A 157 6.90 12.86 8.40
C GLU A 157 7.50 12.55 7.02
N GLU A 158 8.29 11.48 6.92
CA GLU A 158 8.96 11.07 5.68
C GLU A 158 7.96 10.63 4.60
N THR A 159 6.91 9.89 5.00
CA THR A 159 5.90 9.42 4.06
C THR A 159 4.95 10.53 3.62
N GLY A 160 4.72 11.53 4.48
CA GLY A 160 3.65 12.52 4.33
C GLY A 160 2.25 11.92 4.46
N ASP A 161 2.13 10.79 5.15
CA ASP A 161 0.86 10.19 5.60
C ASP A 161 0.03 11.23 6.37
N LYS A 162 -1.26 11.32 6.03
CA LYS A 162 -2.24 12.11 6.79
C LYS A 162 -3.48 11.35 7.23
N SER A 163 -3.72 10.16 6.68
CA SER A 163 -4.85 9.32 7.07
C SER A 163 -4.62 7.86 6.69
N ASN A 164 -5.08 6.98 7.56
CA ASN A 164 -4.88 5.54 7.52
C ASN A 164 -6.19 4.82 7.79
N CYS A 165 -6.50 3.80 6.99
CA CYS A 165 -7.64 2.94 7.17
C CYS A 165 -7.15 1.50 7.40
N ILE A 166 -7.47 0.94 8.56
CA ILE A 166 -7.08 -0.41 8.97
C ILE A 166 -8.31 -1.31 8.81
N VAL A 167 -8.26 -2.22 7.83
CA VAL A 167 -9.35 -3.14 7.50
C VAL A 167 -8.95 -4.56 7.91
N PRO A 168 -9.72 -5.24 8.78
CA PRO A 168 -9.39 -6.60 9.18
C PRO A 168 -9.58 -7.58 8.01
N MET A 169 -8.63 -8.49 7.87
CA MET A 169 -8.67 -9.57 6.89
C MET A 169 -9.39 -10.78 7.46
N ILE A 170 -10.60 -11.05 6.97
CA ILE A 170 -11.48 -12.10 7.48
C ILE A 170 -11.89 -13.02 6.34
N SER A 171 -11.66 -14.32 6.51
CA SER A 171 -12.15 -15.35 5.59
C SER A 171 -12.71 -16.54 6.38
N ASN A 172 -13.88 -17.04 5.98
CA ASN A 172 -14.56 -18.16 6.64
C ASN A 172 -14.68 -18.01 8.17
N GLY A 173 -14.92 -16.79 8.65
CA GLY A 173 -15.04 -16.46 10.07
C GLY A 173 -13.71 -16.36 10.84
N LYS A 174 -12.59 -16.75 10.22
CA LYS A 174 -11.23 -16.65 10.77
C LYS A 174 -10.63 -15.29 10.40
N VAL A 175 -10.11 -14.58 11.41
CA VAL A 175 -9.30 -13.37 11.19
C VAL A 175 -7.87 -13.80 10.91
N MET A 176 -7.29 -13.30 9.83
CA MET A 176 -5.92 -13.63 9.41
C MET A 176 -4.94 -12.47 9.61
N GLY A 177 -5.45 -11.27 9.91
CA GLY A 177 -4.65 -10.08 10.11
C GLY A 177 -5.42 -8.82 9.72
N ALA A 178 -4.71 -7.81 9.21
CA ALA A 178 -5.31 -6.56 8.73
C ALA A 178 -4.51 -5.95 7.57
N MET A 179 -5.18 -5.20 6.71
CA MET A 179 -4.55 -4.33 5.71
C MET A 179 -4.69 -2.88 6.15
N VAL A 180 -3.59 -2.14 6.09
CA VAL A 180 -3.56 -0.69 6.30
C VAL A 180 -3.50 -0.02 4.94
N TYR A 181 -4.37 0.95 4.71
CA TYR A 181 -4.45 1.76 3.49
C TYR A 181 -4.10 3.20 3.83
N VAL A 182 -3.14 3.80 3.12
CA VAL A 182 -2.58 5.12 3.46
C VAL A 182 -2.91 6.16 2.39
N LYS A 183 -3.29 7.37 2.81
CA LYS A 183 -3.48 8.56 1.95
C LYS A 183 -2.59 9.73 2.43
N LYS A 184 -2.21 10.60 1.49
CA LYS A 184 -1.49 11.88 1.76
C LYS A 184 -2.40 13.05 2.12
N ILE A 185 -3.69 12.79 2.25
CA ILE A 185 -4.72 13.76 2.57
C ILE A 185 -5.49 13.28 3.80
N GLU A 186 -6.05 14.21 4.55
CA GLU A 186 -7.00 13.86 5.60
C GLU A 186 -8.28 13.31 4.94
N ASP A 187 -8.74 12.15 5.39
CA ASP A 187 -9.85 11.41 4.79
C ASP A 187 -10.44 10.47 5.85
N ASP A 188 -11.76 10.30 5.87
CA ASP A 188 -12.45 9.38 6.79
C ASP A 188 -12.76 8.01 6.14
N PHE A 189 -12.35 7.84 4.88
CA PHE A 189 -12.56 6.69 4.01
C PHE A 189 -14.03 6.32 3.79
N SER A 190 -14.97 7.22 4.08
CA SER A 190 -16.41 6.95 3.93
C SER A 190 -16.80 6.62 2.49
N SER A 191 -16.23 7.31 1.49
CA SER A 191 -16.48 7.05 0.06
C SER A 191 -15.90 5.71 -0.41
N ASP A 192 -14.81 5.26 0.21
CA ASP A 192 -14.01 4.13 -0.28
C ASP A 192 -14.27 2.86 0.55
N LYS A 193 -15.04 2.96 1.64
CA LYS A 193 -15.23 1.91 2.64
C LYS A 193 -15.66 0.58 2.03
N GLU A 194 -16.67 0.58 1.16
CA GLU A 194 -17.18 -0.63 0.53
C GLU A 194 -16.15 -1.26 -0.41
N MET A 195 -15.43 -0.43 -1.18
CA MET A 195 -14.37 -0.89 -2.08
C MET A 195 -13.21 -1.50 -1.28
N LEU A 196 -12.71 -0.81 -0.26
CA LEU A 196 -11.61 -1.29 0.58
C LEU A 196 -11.96 -2.59 1.30
N GLN A 197 -13.18 -2.68 1.85
CA GLN A 197 -13.66 -3.92 2.47
C GLN A 197 -13.77 -5.04 1.44
N GLY A 198 -14.31 -4.77 0.25
CA GLY A 198 -14.44 -5.75 -0.84
C GLY A 198 -13.08 -6.29 -1.28
N ILE A 199 -12.10 -5.41 -1.46
CA ILE A 199 -10.72 -5.76 -1.80
C ILE A 199 -10.07 -6.56 -0.67
N THR A 200 -10.17 -6.09 0.58
CA THR A 200 -9.59 -6.78 1.74
C THR A 200 -10.19 -8.19 1.88
N ASN A 201 -11.50 -8.35 1.71
CA ASN A 201 -12.18 -9.64 1.73
C ASN A 201 -11.69 -10.56 0.59
N TYR A 202 -11.48 -10.01 -0.60
CA TYR A 202 -10.96 -10.76 -1.73
C TYR A 202 -9.54 -11.28 -1.49
N VAL A 203 -8.65 -10.40 -1.00
CA VAL A 203 -7.28 -10.75 -0.59
C VAL A 203 -7.32 -11.80 0.51
N SER A 204 -8.20 -11.63 1.50
CA SER A 204 -8.38 -12.58 2.59
C SER A 204 -8.73 -13.98 2.06
N ASN A 205 -9.63 -14.09 1.09
CA ASN A 205 -9.99 -15.38 0.50
C ASN A 205 -8.85 -16.03 -0.30
N CYS A 206 -7.97 -15.24 -0.90
CA CYS A 206 -6.77 -15.76 -1.56
C CYS A 206 -5.77 -16.27 -0.52
N LEU A 207 -5.52 -15.47 0.52
CA LEU A 207 -4.63 -15.81 1.63
C LEU A 207 -5.06 -17.07 2.36
N TYR A 208 -6.36 -17.26 2.61
CA TYR A 208 -6.91 -18.43 3.30
C TYR A 208 -6.58 -19.76 2.59
N LYS A 209 -6.34 -19.75 1.27
CA LYS A 209 -5.95 -20.96 0.53
C LYS A 209 -4.48 -21.34 0.72
N LEU A 210 -3.66 -20.39 1.19
CA LEU A 210 -2.21 -20.52 1.32
C LEU A 210 -1.76 -20.78 2.77
N LEU A 211 -2.66 -20.67 3.75
CA LEU A 211 -2.42 -20.86 5.19
C LEU A 211 -3.16 -22.08 5.73
#